data_AF-A0A2K3JWS1-F1
#
_entry.id   AF-A0A2K3JWS1-F1
#
_cell.length_a   1.000
_cell.length_b   1.000
_cell.length_c   1.000
_cell.angle_alpha   90.00
_cell.angle_beta   90.00
_cell.angle_gamma   90.00
#
_symmetry.space_group_name_H-M   'P 1'
#
loop_
_entity.id
_entity.type
_entity.pdbx_description
1 polymer ?
#
loop_
_entity_poly.entity_id
_entity_poly.type
_entity_poly.pdbx_seq_one_letter_code
_entity_poly.pdbx_strand_id
1 'polypeptide(L)'
;QLDEHRKRREELEAARAEIERLTAAMAPGENEHKAAEGLTTRADLVKVIAQLSHDFVEGTEYAFENAVQQIKCLNPDVELVTRGMHVNGEVKDGQIVIPASLADSDDEEDDAEVVHEEDHEDEQGDGREQEDRCEE
;
A
#
# COMPACT_ATOMS: atom_id res chain seq x y z
N GLN A 1 21.24 38.71 -31.48
CA GLN A 1 21.83 37.35 -31.56
C GLN A 1 22.83 37.10 -30.43
N LEU A 2 23.93 37.85 -30.28
CA LEU A 2 24.89 37.64 -29.18
C LEU A 2 24.28 37.78 -27.77
N ASP A 3 23.46 38.82 -27.54
CA ASP A 3 22.79 39.01 -26.24
C ASP A 3 21.78 37.90 -25.93
N GLU A 4 21.11 37.39 -26.96
CA GLU A 4 20.17 36.28 -26.84
C GLU A 4 20.88 34.97 -26.51
N HIS A 5 22.02 34.70 -27.16
CA HIS A 5 22.87 33.55 -26.81
C HIS A 5 23.44 33.64 -25.40
N ARG A 6 23.78 34.83 -24.92
CA ARG A 6 24.21 35.06 -23.54
C ARG A 6 23.06 34.77 -22.56
N LYS A 7 21.88 35.33 -22.80
CA LYS A 7 20.69 35.09 -21.95
C LYS A 7 20.34 33.60 -21.87
N ARG A 8 20.33 32.90 -23.01
CA ARG A 8 20.09 31.44 -23.05
C ARG A 8 21.14 30.65 -22.27
N ARG A 9 22.40 31.12 -22.23
CA ARG A 9 23.47 30.48 -21.45
C ARG A 9 23.24 30.65 -19.96
N GLU A 10 22.89 31.85 -19.52
CA GLU A 10 22.56 32.15 -18.11
C GLU A 10 21.35 31.33 -17.64
N GLU A 11 20.29 31.24 -18.46
CA GLU A 11 19.11 30.41 -18.18
C GLU A 11 19.48 28.91 -18.10
N LEU A 12 20.36 28.43 -18.97
CA LEU A 12 20.84 27.04 -18.94
C LEU A 12 21.68 26.74 -17.70
N GLU A 13 22.53 27.66 -17.26
CA GLU A 13 23.32 27.53 -16.04
C GLU A 13 22.41 27.51 -14.80
N ALA A 14 21.41 28.40 -14.75
CA ALA A 14 20.42 28.41 -13.68
C ALA A 14 19.59 27.12 -13.62
N ALA A 15 19.14 26.61 -14.78
CA ALA A 15 18.41 25.35 -14.85
C ALA A 15 19.26 24.15 -14.39
N ARG A 16 20.55 24.11 -14.75
CA ARG A 16 21.47 23.06 -14.30
C ARG A 16 21.68 23.08 -12.79
N ALA A 17 21.87 24.27 -12.21
CA ALA A 17 22.00 24.43 -10.77
C ALA A 17 20.74 23.98 -10.02
N GLU A 18 19.56 24.28 -10.56
CA GLU A 18 18.30 23.84 -9.97
C GLU A 18 18.09 22.32 -10.06
N ILE A 19 18.47 21.71 -11.19
CA ILE A 19 18.45 20.24 -11.33
C ILE A 19 19.37 19.59 -10.30
N GLU A 20 20.58 20.11 -10.10
CA GLU A 20 21.52 19.58 -9.10
C GLU A 20 20.95 19.71 -7.68
N ARG A 21 20.37 20.87 -7.34
CA ARG A 21 19.73 21.11 -6.05
C ARG A 21 18.57 20.15 -5.80
N LEU A 22 17.69 19.95 -6.79
CA LEU A 22 16.55 19.03 -6.69
C LEU A 22 17.02 17.56 -6.61
N THR A 23 18.04 17.18 -7.38
CA THR A 23 18.63 15.84 -7.32
C THR A 23 19.19 15.54 -5.93
N ALA A 24 19.88 16.51 -5.32
CA ALA A 24 20.37 16.38 -3.95
C ALA A 24 19.21 16.30 -2.93
N ALA A 25 18.12 17.04 -3.15
CA ALA A 25 16.94 17.02 -2.28
C ALA A 25 16.14 15.71 -2.38
N MET A 26 16.19 15.02 -3.52
CA MET A 26 15.55 13.72 -3.76
C MET A 26 16.50 12.54 -3.54
N ALA A 27 17.70 12.78 -2.98
CA ALA A 27 18.65 11.72 -2.72
C ALA A 27 18.10 10.76 -1.65
N PRO A 28 18.28 9.44 -1.83
CA PRO A 28 17.84 8.46 -0.85
C PRO A 28 18.36 8.70 0.56
N GLY A 29 17.50 8.45 1.55
CA GLY A 29 17.88 8.52 2.96
C GLY A 29 18.64 7.28 3.42
N GLU A 30 19.50 7.40 4.44
CA GLU A 30 20.24 6.26 5.00
C GLU A 30 19.31 5.13 5.50
N ASN A 31 18.12 5.49 5.96
CA ASN A 31 17.11 4.56 6.48
C ASN A 31 15.88 4.47 5.57
N GLU A 32 16.04 4.74 4.28
CA GLU A 32 14.94 4.60 3.34
C GLU A 32 14.49 3.14 3.23
N HIS A 33 13.19 2.92 3.38
CA HIS A 33 12.62 1.58 3.32
C HIS A 33 12.74 1.04 1.89
N LYS A 34 13.03 -0.25 1.71
CA LYS A 34 13.17 -0.87 0.37
C LYS A 34 11.95 -0.68 -0.53
N ALA A 35 10.76 -0.59 0.06
CA ALA A 35 9.52 -0.33 -0.69
C ALA A 35 9.49 1.05 -1.37
N ALA A 36 10.34 1.99 -0.95
CA ALA A 36 10.48 3.30 -1.57
C ALA A 36 11.53 3.34 -2.70
N GLU A 37 12.26 2.25 -2.93
CA GLU A 37 13.25 2.18 -3.99
C GLU A 37 12.59 2.33 -5.37
N GLY A 38 13.08 3.29 -6.17
CA GLY A 38 12.58 3.54 -7.52
C GLY A 38 11.31 4.39 -7.59
N LEU A 39 10.75 4.84 -6.47
CA LEU A 39 9.62 5.77 -6.48
C LEU A 39 10.08 7.17 -6.94
N THR A 40 9.32 7.80 -7.84
CA THR A 40 9.74 9.09 -8.43
C THR A 40 8.78 10.22 -8.11
N THR A 41 7.58 9.91 -7.62
CA THR A 41 6.55 10.89 -7.30
C THR A 41 5.97 10.67 -5.90
N ARG A 42 5.40 11.75 -5.32
CA ARG A 42 4.61 11.64 -4.09
C ARG A 42 3.42 10.69 -4.26
N ALA A 43 2.83 10.62 -5.46
CA ALA A 43 1.70 9.73 -5.72
C ALA A 43 2.12 8.25 -5.59
N ASP A 44 3.30 7.88 -6.07
CA ASP A 44 3.82 6.52 -5.93
C ASP A 44 4.06 6.17 -4.46
N LEU A 45 4.64 7.10 -3.69
CA LEU A 45 4.85 6.91 -2.25
C LEU A 45 3.53 6.73 -1.50
N VAL A 46 2.51 7.55 -1.79
CA VAL A 46 1.18 7.43 -1.17
C VAL A 46 0.54 6.08 -1.49
N LYS A 47 0.64 5.60 -2.74
CA LYS A 47 0.14 4.27 -3.12
C LYS A 47 0.82 3.15 -2.34
N VAL A 48 2.15 3.20 -2.20
CA VAL A 48 2.90 2.21 -1.42
C VAL A 48 2.51 2.24 0.06
N ILE A 49 2.33 3.44 0.65
CA ILE A 49 1.87 3.57 2.04
C ILE A 49 0.47 2.97 2.22
N ALA A 50 -0.46 3.25 1.31
CA ALA A 50 -1.81 2.69 1.36
C ALA A 50 -1.79 1.15 1.29
N GLN A 51 -1.02 0.58 0.35
CA GLN A 51 -0.87 -0.86 0.23
C GLN A 51 -0.25 -1.49 1.49
N LEU A 52 0.84 -0.90 2.01
CA LEU A 52 1.48 -1.40 3.23
C LEU A 52 0.57 -1.35 4.45
N SER A 53 -0.27 -0.31 4.55
CA SER A 53 -1.23 -0.16 5.64
C SER A 53 -2.31 -1.23 5.55
N HIS A 54 -2.86 -1.46 4.34
CA HIS A 54 -3.81 -2.53 4.07
C HIS A 54 -3.22 -3.92 4.40
N ASP A 55 -2.04 -4.24 3.84
CA ASP A 55 -1.37 -5.54 4.04
C ASP A 55 -1.09 -5.81 5.52
N PHE A 56 -0.77 -4.76 6.29
CA PHE A 56 -0.52 -4.88 7.72
C PHE A 56 -1.79 -5.23 8.50
N VAL A 57 -2.92 -4.60 8.17
CA VAL A 57 -4.22 -4.91 8.79
C VAL A 57 -4.63 -6.35 8.45
N GLU A 58 -4.66 -6.71 7.17
CA GLU A 58 -5.05 -8.06 6.72
C GLU A 58 -4.12 -9.14 7.33
N GLY A 59 -2.82 -8.90 7.32
CA GLY A 59 -1.83 -9.79 7.92
C GLY A 59 -2.03 -9.97 9.43
N THR A 60 -2.41 -8.91 10.15
CA THR A 60 -2.66 -8.94 11.59
C THR A 60 -3.95 -9.70 11.92
N GLU A 61 -5.03 -9.47 11.17
CA GLU A 61 -6.27 -10.22 11.31
C GLU A 61 -6.06 -11.71 11.06
N TYR A 62 -5.37 -12.04 9.97
CA TYR A 62 -5.00 -13.42 9.66
C TYR A 62 -4.19 -14.07 10.78
N ALA A 63 -3.14 -13.39 11.26
CA ALA A 63 -2.28 -13.91 12.32
C ALA A 63 -3.06 -14.14 13.63
N PHE A 64 -3.98 -13.23 13.97
CA PHE A 64 -4.83 -13.35 15.13
C PHE A 64 -5.78 -14.55 15.03
N GLU A 65 -6.53 -14.67 13.93
CA GLU A 65 -7.49 -15.77 13.75
C GLU A 65 -6.76 -17.13 13.69
N ASN A 66 -5.61 -17.19 13.01
CA ASN A 66 -4.77 -18.39 13.00
C ASN A 66 -4.29 -18.76 14.41
N ALA A 67 -3.88 -17.78 15.23
CA ALA A 67 -3.50 -18.05 16.62
C ALA A 67 -4.68 -18.58 17.44
N VAL A 68 -5.88 -18.00 17.28
CA VAL A 68 -7.11 -18.50 17.95
C VAL A 68 -7.40 -19.94 17.55
N GLN A 69 -7.30 -20.28 16.26
CA GLN A 69 -7.51 -21.65 15.77
C GLN A 69 -6.48 -22.63 16.36
N GLN A 70 -5.21 -22.24 16.41
CA GLN A 70 -4.16 -23.06 17.04
C GLN A 70 -4.44 -23.29 18.53
N ILE A 71 -4.85 -22.26 19.27
CA ILE A 71 -5.19 -22.41 20.70
C ILE A 71 -6.39 -23.35 20.87
N LYS A 72 -7.44 -23.22 20.06
CA LYS A 72 -8.60 -24.15 20.08
C LYS A 72 -8.18 -25.59 19.79
N CYS A 73 -7.30 -25.80 18.82
CA CYS A 73 -6.77 -27.12 18.47
C CYS A 73 -6.02 -27.77 19.64
N LEU A 74 -5.20 -26.99 20.36
CA LEU A 74 -4.43 -27.47 21.51
C LEU A 74 -5.28 -27.67 22.78
N ASN A 75 -6.46 -27.06 22.85
CA ASN A 75 -7.34 -27.09 24.02
C ASN A 75 -8.77 -27.52 23.63
N PRO A 76 -8.98 -28.77 23.17
CA PRO A 76 -10.26 -29.21 22.61
C PRO A 76 -11.42 -29.21 23.62
N ASP A 77 -11.11 -29.32 24.91
CA ASP A 77 -12.11 -29.35 25.99
C ASP A 77 -12.39 -27.97 26.60
N VAL A 78 -11.80 -26.90 26.06
CA VAL A 78 -11.97 -25.53 26.54
C VAL A 78 -12.69 -24.70 25.48
N GLU A 79 -13.86 -24.17 25.84
CA GLU A 79 -14.57 -23.20 25.01
C GLU A 79 -13.96 -21.80 25.22
N LEU A 80 -13.35 -21.22 24.19
CA LEU A 80 -12.80 -19.88 24.23
C LEU A 80 -13.86 -18.83 23.89
N VAL A 81 -14.02 -17.83 24.75
CA VAL A 81 -14.88 -16.66 24.52
C VAL A 81 -14.03 -15.51 24.02
N THR A 82 -14.21 -15.11 22.76
CA THR A 82 -13.52 -13.95 22.16
C THR A 82 -14.40 -12.70 22.09
N ARG A 83 -15.70 -12.81 22.39
CA ARG A 83 -16.63 -11.68 22.41
C ARG A 83 -16.21 -10.67 23.50
N GLY A 84 -16.05 -9.41 23.12
CA GLY A 84 -15.64 -8.33 24.02
C GLY A 84 -14.13 -8.09 24.07
N MET A 85 -13.34 -8.82 23.27
CA MET A 85 -11.97 -8.43 22.97
C MET A 85 -11.94 -7.12 22.20
N HIS A 86 -10.85 -6.36 22.36
CA HIS A 86 -10.68 -5.04 21.77
C HIS A 86 -9.21 -4.82 21.42
N VAL A 87 -8.92 -4.17 20.29
CA VAL A 87 -7.54 -3.94 19.82
C VAL A 87 -6.73 -3.13 20.84
N ASN A 88 -7.37 -2.11 21.42
CA ASN A 88 -6.82 -1.28 22.50
C ASN A 88 -7.11 -1.83 23.92
N GLY A 89 -7.59 -3.07 24.04
CA GLY A 89 -7.94 -3.67 25.32
C GLY A 89 -6.75 -4.29 26.06
N GLU A 90 -6.67 -4.08 27.37
CA GLU A 90 -5.72 -4.77 28.25
C GLU A 90 -6.43 -5.45 29.41
N VAL A 91 -5.86 -6.53 29.95
CA VAL A 91 -6.45 -7.25 31.09
C VAL A 91 -6.01 -6.62 32.40
N LYS A 92 -6.94 -6.04 33.15
CA LYS A 92 -6.75 -5.56 34.53
C LYS A 92 -7.75 -6.22 35.47
N ASP A 93 -7.25 -6.81 36.55
CA ASP A 93 -8.07 -7.48 37.58
C ASP A 93 -9.08 -8.50 37.00
N GLY A 94 -8.68 -9.19 35.92
CA GLY A 94 -9.51 -10.19 35.24
C GLY A 94 -10.57 -9.61 34.29
N GLN A 95 -10.57 -8.30 34.03
CA GLN A 95 -11.46 -7.64 33.09
C GLN A 95 -10.66 -7.02 31.95
N ILE A 96 -11.24 -7.03 30.75
CA ILE A 96 -10.70 -6.28 29.62
C ILE A 96 -11.12 -4.83 29.80
N VAL A 97 -10.14 -3.92 29.86
CA VAL A 97 -10.34 -2.48 29.96
C VAL A 97 -9.60 -1.78 28.84
N ILE A 98 -10.21 -0.74 28.28
CA ILE A 98 -9.56 0.11 27.28
C ILE A 98 -8.97 1.30 28.04
N PRO A 99 -7.65 1.54 27.98
CA PRO A 99 -7.05 2.71 28.60
C PRO A 99 -7.69 3.99 28.06
N ALA A 100 -7.96 4.96 28.94
CA ALA A 100 -8.62 6.21 28.56
C ALA A 100 -7.87 6.98 27.46
N SER A 101 -6.53 6.84 27.39
CA SER A 101 -5.71 7.44 26.35
C SER A 101 -5.92 6.86 24.94
N LEU A 102 -6.58 5.70 24.84
CA LEU A 102 -6.80 4.96 23.59
C LEU A 102 -8.30 4.77 23.29
N ALA A 103 -9.20 5.29 24.14
CA ALA A 103 -10.63 5.09 24.00
C ALA A 103 -11.22 5.82 22.76
N ASP A 104 -10.60 6.93 22.34
CA ASP A 104 -11.05 7.74 21.20
C ASP A 104 -10.31 7.39 19.89
N SER A 105 -9.40 6.39 19.93
CA SER A 105 -8.55 6.02 18.79
C SER A 105 -9.13 4.91 17.90
N ASP A 106 -10.33 4.41 18.24
CA ASP A 106 -11.00 3.32 17.53
C ASP A 106 -11.90 3.78 16.36
N ASP A 107 -12.01 5.10 16.12
CA ASP A 107 -12.98 5.69 15.18
C ASP A 107 -12.42 6.10 13.79
N GLU A 108 -11.15 5.85 13.45
CA GLU A 108 -10.60 6.16 12.11
C GLU A 108 -9.76 4.96 11.62
N GLU A 109 -9.97 4.28 10.48
CA GLU A 109 -10.54 4.65 9.19
C GLU A 109 -11.28 3.43 8.59
N ASP A 110 -12.62 3.42 8.66
CA ASP A 110 -13.43 2.75 7.64
C ASP A 110 -13.53 3.79 6.50
N ASP A 111 -13.28 3.38 5.26
CA ASP A 111 -13.38 4.19 4.03
C ASP A 111 -12.07 4.77 3.43
N ALA A 112 -11.21 3.87 2.95
CA ALA A 112 -10.56 4.11 1.66
C ALA A 112 -11.30 3.26 0.62
N GLU A 113 -12.37 3.83 0.04
CA GLU A 113 -12.99 3.45 -1.24
C GLU A 113 -12.04 2.59 -2.09
N VAL A 114 -12.31 1.30 -2.15
CA VAL A 114 -11.66 0.39 -3.08
C VAL A 114 -12.10 0.82 -4.48
N VAL A 115 -11.29 1.67 -5.12
CA VAL A 115 -11.40 1.90 -6.56
C VAL A 115 -10.92 0.64 -7.25
N HIS A 116 -11.79 -0.36 -7.31
CA HIS A 116 -11.69 -1.44 -8.28
C HIS A 116 -11.94 -0.79 -9.65
N GLU A 117 -10.86 -0.40 -10.34
CA GLU A 117 -10.93 -0.31 -11.79
C GLU A 117 -10.97 -1.75 -12.31
N GLU A 118 -12.20 -2.24 -12.52
CA GLU A 118 -12.47 -3.39 -13.38
C GLU A 118 -12.02 -3.05 -14.80
N ASP A 119 -10.79 -3.41 -15.17
CA ASP A 119 -10.37 -3.43 -16.57
C ASP A 119 -10.50 -4.86 -17.12
N HIS A 120 -11.70 -5.07 -17.67
CA HIS A 120 -12.02 -5.73 -18.93
C HIS A 120 -11.46 -7.14 -19.24
N GLU A 121 -12.43 -8.06 -19.28
CA GLU A 121 -12.44 -9.31 -20.02
C GLU A 121 -11.97 -9.12 -21.48
N ASP A 122 -10.83 -9.69 -21.85
CA ASP A 122 -10.54 -10.07 -23.23
C ASP A 122 -10.79 -11.57 -23.40
N GLU A 123 -12.08 -11.93 -23.46
CA GLU A 123 -12.52 -13.12 -24.17
C GLU A 123 -12.47 -12.86 -25.67
N GLN A 124 -11.51 -13.48 -26.38
CA GLN A 124 -11.75 -14.38 -27.52
C GLN A 124 -10.57 -14.43 -28.50
N GLY A 125 -10.15 -15.67 -28.79
CA GLY A 125 -9.26 -15.97 -29.90
C GLY A 125 -9.00 -17.47 -30.06
N ASP A 126 -10.03 -18.33 -29.90
CA ASP A 126 -9.99 -19.69 -30.44
C ASP A 126 -10.64 -19.71 -31.82
N GLY A 127 -9.93 -20.27 -32.79
CA GLY A 127 -10.31 -20.29 -34.19
C GLY A 127 -9.35 -21.17 -34.98
N ARG A 128 -9.36 -22.47 -34.70
CA ARG A 128 -8.72 -23.50 -35.55
C ARG A 128 -9.48 -23.68 -36.87
N GLU A 129 -8.71 -23.61 -37.95
CA GLU A 129 -8.73 -24.43 -39.19
C GLU A 129 -10.06 -24.98 -39.75
N GLN A 130 -10.48 -24.54 -40.95
CA GLN A 130 -10.41 -25.33 -42.21
C GLN A 130 -11.06 -24.65 -43.43
N GLU A 131 -10.30 -24.65 -44.53
CA GLU A 131 -10.59 -24.94 -45.96
C GLU A 131 -11.97 -24.64 -46.60
N ASP A 132 -11.96 -23.82 -47.67
CA ASP A 132 -12.35 -24.14 -49.08
C ASP A 132 -12.25 -22.82 -49.91
N ARG A 133 -11.36 -22.67 -50.89
CA ARG A 133 -11.39 -23.12 -52.31
C ARG A 133 -11.85 -22.03 -53.31
N CYS A 134 -10.91 -21.70 -54.21
CA CYS A 134 -10.96 -21.33 -55.64
C CYS A 134 -11.79 -20.16 -56.23
N GLU A 135 -11.08 -19.46 -57.13
CA GLU A 135 -11.50 -18.76 -58.39
C GLU A 135 -12.30 -17.46 -58.22
N GLU A 136 -11.99 -16.33 -58.87
CA GLU A 136 -11.51 -16.06 -60.25
C GLU A 136 -10.58 -14.83 -60.30
#